data_AF-A0A938RYX3-F1
#
_entry.id   AF-A0A938RYX3-F1
#
_cell.length_a   1.000
_cell.length_b   1.000
_cell.length_c   1.000
_cell.angle_alpha   90.00
_cell.angle_beta   90.00
_cell.angle_gamma   90.00
#
_symmetry.space_group_name_H-M   'P 1'
#
loop_
_entity.id
_entity.type
_entity.pdbx_description
1 polymer ?
#
loop_
_entity_poly.entity_id
_entity_poly.type
_entity_poly.pdbx_seq_one_letter_code
_entity_poly.pdbx_strand_id
1 'polypeptide(L)'
;MDRLKLSAREYAVLTLHRPSNVDSAASLAGIVEALDAIQKDLPVIFPAHPRAWKGIEAAGFSERLDRMPRLRAMAPLGYLDFMKLMSSARLVLTDSGGIQEETTILGVPCLTLRANTERPVTVEMGTNRLVGSSREGILEGYRGITARSREGAVMPPLWDGRAAERIARIVPEALRV
;
A
#
# COMPACT_ATOMS: atom_id res chain seq x y z
N MET A 1 7.39 13.52 -8.83
CA MET A 1 8.81 13.22 -8.57
C MET A 1 9.58 14.49 -8.30
N ASP A 2 9.78 15.34 -9.29
CA ASP A 2 10.63 16.55 -9.16
C ASP A 2 10.16 17.52 -8.06
N ARG A 3 8.84 17.69 -7.90
CA ARG A 3 8.25 18.49 -6.81
C ARG A 3 8.44 17.90 -5.41
N LEU A 4 8.60 16.58 -5.30
CA LEU A 4 8.79 15.88 -4.02
C LEU A 4 10.27 15.58 -3.75
N LYS A 5 11.17 15.78 -4.74
CA LYS A 5 12.61 15.46 -4.67
C LYS A 5 12.88 14.03 -4.19
N LEU A 6 12.13 13.07 -4.73
CA LEU A 6 12.24 11.66 -4.39
C LEU A 6 13.03 10.91 -5.47
N SER A 7 13.98 10.08 -5.06
CA SER A 7 14.65 9.12 -5.94
C SER A 7 13.86 7.82 -6.01
N ALA A 8 13.95 7.14 -7.15
CA ALA A 8 13.32 5.82 -7.32
C ALA A 8 13.88 4.81 -6.33
N ARG A 9 13.00 3.99 -5.75
CA ARG A 9 13.30 2.91 -4.78
C ARG A 9 13.96 3.38 -3.48
N GLU A 10 13.89 4.68 -3.16
CA GLU A 10 14.43 5.25 -1.92
C GLU A 10 13.33 5.74 -0.95
N TYR A 11 12.08 5.31 -1.12
CA TYR A 11 10.99 5.64 -0.20
C TYR A 11 9.91 4.55 -0.17
N ALA A 12 9.15 4.51 0.91
CA ALA A 12 7.90 3.76 1.02
C ALA A 12 6.69 4.67 0.77
N VAL A 13 5.60 4.08 0.30
CA VAL A 13 4.30 4.76 0.21
C VAL A 13 3.35 4.14 1.20
N LEU A 14 2.67 4.96 1.99
CA LEU A 14 1.60 4.54 2.89
C LEU A 14 0.24 4.93 2.31
N THR A 15 -0.74 4.04 2.42
CA THR A 15 -2.14 4.31 2.13
C THR A 15 -3.01 3.66 3.21
N LEU A 16 -3.91 4.44 3.79
CA LEU A 16 -4.82 4.01 4.84
C LEU A 16 -6.18 4.64 4.61
N HIS A 17 -7.24 3.86 4.75
CA HIS A 17 -8.63 4.36 4.68
C HIS A 17 -9.68 3.37 5.18
N ARG A 18 -9.30 2.12 5.49
CA ARG A 18 -10.26 1.10 5.94
C ARG A 18 -10.69 1.37 7.39
N PRO A 19 -12.00 1.33 7.69
CA PRO A 19 -12.53 1.52 9.05
C PRO A 19 -11.83 0.67 10.12
N SER A 20 -11.54 -0.60 9.79
CA SER A 20 -10.86 -1.54 10.70
C SER A 20 -9.50 -1.06 11.21
N ASN A 21 -8.84 -0.17 10.46
CA ASN A 21 -7.60 0.46 10.88
C ASN A 21 -7.86 1.86 11.43
N VAL A 22 -8.48 2.74 10.64
CA VAL A 22 -8.48 4.18 10.93
C VAL A 22 -9.50 4.62 11.98
N ASP A 23 -10.50 3.79 12.29
CA ASP A 23 -11.48 4.08 13.34
C ASP A 23 -11.09 3.47 14.70
N SER A 24 -10.02 2.65 14.74
CA SER A 24 -9.52 1.98 15.94
C SER A 24 -8.22 2.62 16.41
N ALA A 25 -8.25 3.27 17.58
CA ALA A 25 -7.05 3.87 18.17
C ALA A 25 -5.94 2.83 18.42
N ALA A 26 -6.30 1.60 18.81
CA ALA A 26 -5.35 0.52 19.02
C ALA A 26 -4.68 0.07 17.71
N SER A 27 -5.45 -0.06 16.61
CA SER A 27 -4.90 -0.39 15.29
C SER A 27 -3.97 0.73 14.78
N LEU A 28 -4.40 1.99 14.90
CA LEU A 28 -3.56 3.14 14.55
C LEU A 28 -2.29 3.20 15.39
N ALA A 29 -2.35 2.91 16.69
CA ALA A 29 -1.17 2.93 17.56
C ALA A 29 -0.06 2.02 17.03
N GLY A 30 -0.38 0.76 16.71
CA GLY A 30 0.57 -0.20 16.16
C GLY A 30 1.15 0.24 14.81
N ILE A 31 0.32 0.81 13.93
CA ILE A 31 0.77 1.34 12.64
C ILE A 31 1.69 2.55 12.83
N VAL A 32 1.32 3.52 13.65
CA VAL A 32 2.13 4.73 13.92
C VAL A 32 3.46 4.35 14.56
N GLU A 33 3.46 3.37 15.47
CA GLU A 33 4.67 2.84 16.08
C GLU A 33 5.61 2.17 15.08
N ALA A 34 5.07 1.41 14.13
CA ALA A 34 5.86 0.84 13.04
C ALA A 34 6.40 1.94 12.12
N LEU A 35 5.59 2.94 11.78
CA LEU A 35 6.00 4.06 10.93
C LEU A 35 7.14 4.88 11.55
N ASP A 36 7.13 5.11 12.86
CA ASP A 36 8.22 5.78 13.55
C ASP A 36 9.56 5.02 13.43
N ALA A 37 9.51 3.70 13.40
CA ALA A 37 10.71 2.88 13.19
C ALA A 37 11.11 2.83 11.70
N ILE A 38 10.16 2.63 10.80
CA ILE A 38 10.43 2.53 9.34
C ILE A 38 10.98 3.84 8.79
N GLN A 39 10.40 4.98 9.16
CA GLN A 39 10.79 6.29 8.59
C GLN A 39 12.28 6.61 8.81
N LYS A 40 12.87 6.12 9.91
CA LYS A 40 14.28 6.30 10.25
C LYS A 40 15.22 5.59 9.26
N ASP A 41 14.78 4.47 8.69
CA ASP A 41 15.53 3.68 7.71
C ASP A 41 15.14 4.06 6.27
N LEU A 42 13.83 4.14 5.97
CA LEU A 42 13.29 4.47 4.65
C LEU A 42 12.21 5.59 4.75
N PRO A 43 12.35 6.74 4.05
CA PRO A 43 11.35 7.80 4.10
C PRO A 43 9.97 7.30 3.70
N VAL A 44 8.92 7.78 4.38
CA VAL A 44 7.54 7.37 4.14
C VAL A 44 6.74 8.53 3.55
N ILE A 45 6.14 8.31 2.40
CA ILE A 45 5.23 9.27 1.76
C ILE A 45 3.80 8.82 2.01
N PHE A 46 3.00 9.68 2.63
CA PHE A 46 1.63 9.37 3.02
C PHE A 46 0.64 10.38 2.42
N PRO A 47 0.14 10.15 1.20
CA PRO A 47 -1.02 10.84 0.66
C PRO A 47 -2.26 10.44 1.47
N ALA A 48 -2.53 11.18 2.54
CA ALA A 48 -3.47 10.77 3.57
C ALA A 48 -4.91 10.94 3.09
N HIS A 49 -5.66 9.84 3.03
CA HIS A 49 -7.10 9.89 2.79
C HIS A 49 -7.78 10.72 3.90
N PRO A 50 -8.79 11.56 3.61
CA PRO A 50 -9.43 12.41 4.63
C PRO A 50 -9.95 11.63 5.84
N ARG A 51 -10.44 10.40 5.63
CA ARG A 51 -10.84 9.51 6.74
C ARG A 51 -9.66 9.11 7.64
N ALA A 52 -8.53 8.75 7.05
CA ALA A 52 -7.36 8.38 7.82
C ALA A 52 -6.83 9.54 8.64
N TRP A 53 -6.79 10.74 8.05
CA TRP A 53 -6.38 11.95 8.76
C TRP A 53 -7.30 12.23 9.97
N LYS A 54 -8.62 12.17 9.79
CA LYS A 54 -9.59 12.31 10.89
C LYS A 54 -9.39 11.26 11.99
N GLY A 55 -9.13 10.01 11.61
CA GLY A 55 -8.86 8.93 12.57
C GLY A 55 -7.59 9.19 13.39
N ILE A 56 -6.53 9.66 12.73
CA ILE A 56 -5.26 10.03 13.37
C ILE A 56 -5.43 11.19 14.35
N GLU A 57 -6.17 12.23 13.95
CA GLU A 57 -6.50 13.37 14.82
C GLU A 57 -7.32 12.93 16.03
N ALA A 58 -8.39 12.16 15.81
CA ALA A 58 -9.27 11.68 16.88
C ALA A 58 -8.54 10.76 17.88
N ALA A 59 -7.56 9.98 17.41
CA ALA A 59 -6.74 9.12 18.25
C ALA A 59 -5.56 9.85 18.92
N GLY A 60 -5.37 11.16 18.66
CA GLY A 60 -4.30 11.96 19.26
C GLY A 60 -2.90 11.68 18.70
N PHE A 61 -2.79 11.15 17.48
CA PHE A 61 -1.50 10.80 16.88
C PHE A 61 -0.90 11.89 15.97
N SER A 62 -1.61 12.99 15.69
CA SER A 62 -1.14 14.04 14.77
C SER A 62 0.24 14.59 15.16
N GLU A 63 0.43 14.99 16.43
CA GLU A 63 1.73 15.48 16.89
C GLU A 63 2.84 14.43 16.76
N ARG A 64 2.50 13.15 16.92
CA ARG A 64 3.47 12.06 16.80
C ARG A 64 3.92 11.90 15.36
N LEU A 65 3.02 12.05 14.38
CA LEU A 65 3.37 12.06 12.96
C LEU A 65 4.20 13.28 12.60
N ASP A 66 3.85 14.47 13.11
CA ASP A 66 4.58 15.71 12.83
C ASP A 66 6.02 15.68 13.34
N ARG A 67 6.30 14.93 14.41
CA ARG A 67 7.65 14.71 14.96
C ARG A 67 8.48 13.70 14.18
N MET A 68 7.94 13.02 13.16
CA MET A 68 8.68 12.08 12.32
C MET A 68 9.29 12.80 11.10
N PRO A 69 10.59 13.16 11.12
CA PRO A 69 11.16 14.07 10.12
C PRO A 69 11.19 13.51 8.70
N ARG A 70 11.12 12.18 8.54
CA ARG A 70 11.11 11.52 7.22
C ARG A 70 9.78 10.84 6.90
N LEU A 71 8.73 11.13 7.66
CA LEU A 71 7.35 10.85 7.26
C LEU A 71 6.76 12.13 6.69
N ARG A 72 6.26 12.06 5.45
CA ARG A 72 5.64 13.19 4.77
C ARG A 72 4.17 12.89 4.52
N ALA A 73 3.32 13.31 5.45
CA ALA A 73 1.88 13.36 5.23
C ALA A 73 1.55 14.51 4.25
N MET A 74 0.64 14.25 3.31
CA MET A 74 0.19 15.25 2.34
C MET A 74 -1.25 14.98 1.92
N ALA A 75 -1.86 15.95 1.23
CA ALA A 75 -3.18 15.77 0.64
C ALA A 75 -3.20 14.60 -0.36
N PRO A 76 -4.36 13.94 -0.57
CA PRO A 76 -4.52 12.91 -1.59
C PRO A 76 -4.03 13.39 -2.96
N LEU A 77 -3.40 12.48 -3.71
CA LEU A 77 -2.93 12.73 -5.05
C LEU A 77 -3.98 12.29 -6.09
N GLY A 78 -3.95 12.92 -7.27
CA GLY A 78 -4.68 12.41 -8.43
C GLY A 78 -4.14 11.02 -8.84
N TYR A 79 -4.99 10.22 -9.49
CA TYR A 79 -4.68 8.82 -9.79
C TYR A 79 -3.33 8.61 -10.51
N LEU A 80 -3.06 9.38 -11.57
CA LEU A 80 -1.83 9.25 -12.35
C LEU A 80 -0.58 9.61 -11.52
N ASP A 81 -0.66 10.67 -10.71
CA ASP A 81 0.44 11.07 -9.82
C ASP A 81 0.68 10.00 -8.75
N PHE A 82 -0.39 9.42 -8.22
CA PHE A 82 -0.31 8.36 -7.23
C PHE A 82 0.27 7.06 -7.83
N MET A 83 -0.15 6.67 -9.03
CA MET A 83 0.46 5.54 -9.75
C MET A 83 1.95 5.76 -10.00
N LYS A 84 2.35 6.97 -10.43
CA LYS A 84 3.77 7.31 -10.61
C LYS A 84 4.55 7.25 -9.30
N LEU A 85 3.95 7.67 -8.20
CA LEU A 85 4.54 7.57 -6.86
C LEU A 85 4.72 6.09 -6.45
N MET A 86 3.70 5.25 -6.65
CA MET A 86 3.79 3.83 -6.28
C MET A 86 4.76 3.04 -7.15
N SER A 87 4.74 3.22 -8.47
CA SER A 87 5.56 2.44 -9.41
C SER A 87 7.07 2.56 -9.16
N SER A 88 7.48 3.66 -8.53
CA SER A 88 8.86 3.97 -8.18
C SER A 88 9.16 3.79 -6.69
N ALA A 89 8.19 3.42 -5.86
CA ALA A 89 8.42 3.16 -4.44
C ALA A 89 9.27 1.91 -4.24
N ARG A 90 10.02 1.85 -3.13
CA ARG A 90 10.70 0.62 -2.70
C ARG A 90 9.71 -0.44 -2.25
N LEU A 91 8.67 0.00 -1.54
CA LEU A 91 7.57 -0.83 -1.06
C LEU A 91 6.33 0.03 -0.83
N VAL A 92 5.16 -0.61 -0.78
CA VAL A 92 3.89 0.03 -0.42
C VAL A 92 3.32 -0.64 0.83
N LEU A 93 2.92 0.17 1.81
CA LEU A 93 2.14 -0.22 2.98
C LEU A 93 0.69 0.21 2.72
N THR A 94 -0.26 -0.73 2.69
CA THR A 94 -1.65 -0.38 2.33
C THR A 94 -2.69 -1.21 3.06
N ASP A 95 -3.88 -0.67 3.24
CA ASP A 95 -5.09 -1.42 3.60
C ASP A 95 -6.10 -1.54 2.44
N SER A 96 -5.74 -1.07 1.25
CA SER A 96 -6.60 -1.05 0.07
C SER A 96 -6.50 -2.33 -0.75
N GLY A 97 -7.66 -2.87 -1.15
CA GLY A 97 -7.74 -4.01 -2.06
C GLY A 97 -7.19 -3.67 -3.45
N GLY A 98 -7.61 -2.53 -4.01
CA GLY A 98 -7.15 -2.09 -5.33
C GLY A 98 -5.64 -1.84 -5.37
N ILE A 99 -5.06 -1.27 -4.30
CA ILE A 99 -3.61 -1.03 -4.26
C ILE A 99 -2.82 -2.35 -4.16
N GLN A 100 -3.36 -3.40 -3.54
CA GLN A 100 -2.72 -4.73 -3.57
C GLN A 100 -2.63 -5.26 -5.01
N GLU A 101 -3.67 -5.06 -5.83
CA GLU A 101 -3.69 -5.47 -7.24
C GLU A 101 -2.75 -4.59 -8.08
N GLU A 102 -2.82 -3.26 -7.92
CA GLU A 102 -1.99 -2.32 -8.69
C GLU A 102 -0.49 -2.49 -8.39
N THR A 103 -0.11 -2.67 -7.12
CA THR A 103 1.30 -2.90 -6.75
C THR A 103 1.83 -4.22 -7.29
N THR A 104 0.97 -5.24 -7.38
CA THR A 104 1.29 -6.51 -8.03
C THR A 104 1.61 -6.32 -9.51
N ILE A 105 0.75 -5.60 -10.26
CA ILE A 105 0.99 -5.26 -11.68
C ILE A 105 2.30 -4.46 -11.84
N LEU A 106 2.51 -3.46 -10.97
CA LEU A 106 3.68 -2.60 -10.99
C LEU A 106 4.97 -3.31 -10.52
N GLY A 107 4.85 -4.53 -9.98
CA GLY A 107 5.94 -5.28 -9.38
C GLY A 107 6.59 -4.55 -8.21
N VAL A 108 5.80 -3.83 -7.42
CA VAL A 108 6.26 -3.14 -6.22
C VAL A 108 5.87 -4.00 -5.02
N PRO A 109 6.83 -4.35 -4.13
CA PRO A 109 6.50 -5.13 -2.94
C PRO A 109 5.40 -4.46 -2.09
N CYS A 110 4.41 -5.25 -1.67
CA CYS A 110 3.28 -4.77 -0.91
C CYS A 110 3.20 -5.42 0.47
N LEU A 111 3.01 -4.62 1.51
CA LEU A 111 2.67 -5.05 2.86
C LEU A 111 1.24 -4.60 3.15
N THR A 112 0.33 -5.56 3.26
CA THR A 112 -1.07 -5.30 3.54
C THR A 112 -1.29 -5.21 5.04
N LEU A 113 -1.72 -4.03 5.50
CA LEU A 113 -1.98 -3.70 6.90
C LEU A 113 -3.32 -4.25 7.38
N ARG A 114 -3.63 -5.52 7.06
CA ARG A 114 -4.88 -6.22 7.40
C ARG A 114 -4.58 -7.66 7.78
N ALA A 115 -5.48 -8.24 8.58
CA ALA A 115 -5.42 -9.66 8.95
C ALA A 115 -5.89 -10.59 7.81
N ASN A 116 -6.66 -10.07 6.85
CA ASN A 116 -7.20 -10.81 5.72
C ASN A 116 -7.28 -9.92 4.46
N THR A 117 -7.43 -10.56 3.30
CA THR A 117 -7.64 -9.87 2.03
C THR A 117 -8.59 -10.64 1.11
N GLU A 118 -9.37 -9.89 0.36
CA GLU A 118 -10.17 -10.33 -0.78
C GLU A 118 -9.34 -10.58 -2.06
N ARG A 119 -8.01 -10.37 -1.99
CA ARG A 119 -7.04 -10.55 -3.07
C ARG A 119 -6.00 -11.63 -2.75
N PRO A 120 -6.41 -12.86 -2.41
CA PRO A 120 -5.49 -13.91 -1.96
C PRO A 120 -4.40 -14.22 -2.98
N VAL A 121 -4.72 -14.10 -4.29
CA VAL A 121 -3.78 -14.29 -5.39
C VAL A 121 -2.53 -13.41 -5.29
N THR A 122 -2.63 -12.20 -4.72
CA THR A 122 -1.46 -11.32 -4.53
C THR A 122 -0.50 -11.86 -3.47
N VAL A 123 -1.02 -12.60 -2.48
CA VAL A 123 -0.22 -13.24 -1.44
C VAL A 123 0.33 -14.57 -1.95
N GLU A 124 -0.51 -15.38 -2.60
CA GLU A 124 -0.13 -16.67 -3.19
C GLU A 124 0.97 -16.54 -4.24
N MET A 125 0.94 -15.48 -5.05
CA MET A 125 1.94 -15.20 -6.08
C MET A 125 3.17 -14.44 -5.53
N GLY A 126 3.24 -14.21 -4.22
CA GLY A 126 4.40 -13.62 -3.54
C GLY A 126 4.60 -12.13 -3.76
N THR A 127 3.63 -11.41 -4.32
CA THR A 127 3.73 -9.97 -4.60
C THR A 127 3.31 -9.10 -3.41
N ASN A 128 2.59 -9.70 -2.45
CA ASN A 128 2.02 -9.06 -1.28
C ASN A 128 2.17 -9.94 -0.03
N ARG A 129 2.24 -9.33 1.16
CA ARG A 129 2.22 -10.03 2.44
C ARG A 129 1.22 -9.38 3.39
N LEU A 130 0.36 -10.19 4.02
CA LEU A 130 -0.49 -9.73 5.13
C LEU A 130 0.36 -9.58 6.40
N VAL A 131 0.32 -8.41 7.02
CA VAL A 131 1.10 -8.10 8.23
C VAL A 131 0.24 -7.61 9.41
N GLY A 132 -1.06 -7.42 9.20
CA GLY A 132 -1.95 -6.87 10.23
C GLY A 132 -1.63 -5.40 10.55
N SER A 133 -2.06 -4.95 11.73
CA SER A 133 -1.87 -3.57 12.21
C SER A 133 -0.95 -3.45 13.43
N SER A 134 -0.40 -4.57 13.93
CA SER A 134 0.54 -4.55 15.06
C SER A 134 1.91 -4.04 14.62
N ARG A 135 2.59 -3.35 15.54
CA ARG A 135 3.96 -2.86 15.34
C ARG A 135 4.88 -4.00 14.92
N GLU A 136 4.82 -5.12 15.62
CA GLU A 136 5.70 -6.27 15.44
C GLU A 136 5.51 -6.91 14.06
N GLY A 137 4.26 -7.15 13.66
CA GLY A 137 3.94 -7.77 12.38
C GLY A 137 4.38 -6.91 11.19
N ILE A 138 4.14 -5.59 11.29
CA ILE A 138 4.55 -4.64 10.25
C ILE A 138 6.08 -4.58 10.15
N LEU A 139 6.80 -4.51 11.28
CA LEU A 139 8.26 -4.45 11.28
C LEU A 139 8.92 -5.76 10.83
N GLU A 140 8.34 -6.90 11.17
CA GLU A 140 8.78 -8.20 10.66
C GLU A 140 8.61 -8.26 9.13
N GLY A 141 7.44 -7.87 8.62
CA GLY A 141 7.18 -7.78 7.18
C GLY A 141 8.15 -6.83 6.48
N TYR A 142 8.39 -5.66 7.05
CA TYR A 142 9.33 -4.66 6.54
C TYR A 142 10.76 -5.21 6.46
N ARG A 143 11.27 -5.83 7.54
CA ARG A 143 12.61 -6.44 7.56
C ARG A 143 12.76 -7.60 6.56
N GLY A 144 11.66 -8.29 6.26
CA GLY A 144 11.61 -9.31 5.21
C GLY A 144 11.71 -8.76 3.78
N ILE A 145 11.56 -7.45 3.57
CA ILE A 145 11.73 -6.83 2.25
C ILE A 145 13.23 -6.65 1.95
N THR A 146 13.74 -7.49 1.05
CA THR A 146 15.10 -7.47 0.53
C THR A 146 15.12 -7.03 -0.94
N ALA A 147 16.31 -6.74 -1.48
CA ALA A 147 16.47 -6.50 -2.93
C ALA A 147 15.96 -7.70 -3.78
N ARG A 148 15.95 -8.90 -3.19
CA ARG A 148 15.46 -10.14 -3.79
C ARG A 148 14.00 -10.43 -3.51
N SER A 149 13.24 -9.58 -2.82
CA SER A 149 11.81 -9.84 -2.57
C SER A 149 10.96 -9.89 -3.84
N ARG A 150 11.55 -9.66 -5.01
CA ARG A 150 10.95 -9.89 -6.33
C ARG A 150 11.38 -11.22 -6.97
N GLU A 151 12.46 -11.84 -6.50
CA GLU A 151 12.93 -13.15 -6.96
C GLU A 151 11.93 -14.21 -6.49
N GLY A 152 11.04 -14.64 -7.40
CA GLY A 152 9.99 -15.62 -7.14
C GLY A 152 8.56 -15.07 -7.18
N ALA A 153 8.37 -13.75 -7.28
CA ALA A 153 7.06 -13.16 -7.52
C ALA A 153 6.61 -13.46 -8.96
N VAL A 154 5.39 -13.99 -9.12
CA VAL A 154 4.84 -14.37 -10.42
C VAL A 154 3.67 -13.43 -10.76
N MET A 155 3.60 -12.94 -12.00
CA MET A 155 2.43 -12.19 -12.43
C MET A 155 1.22 -13.13 -12.46
N PRO A 156 0.09 -12.82 -11.79
CA PRO A 156 -1.07 -13.68 -11.82
C PRO A 156 -1.55 -13.93 -13.27
N PRO A 157 -2.06 -15.13 -13.59
CA PRO A 157 -2.60 -15.42 -14.91
C PRO A 157 -3.69 -14.42 -15.33
N LEU A 158 -3.73 -14.06 -16.62
CA LEU A 158 -4.68 -13.12 -17.23
C LEU A 158 -4.51 -11.64 -16.83
N TRP A 159 -3.50 -11.31 -16.01
CA TRP A 159 -3.15 -9.92 -15.66
C TRP A 159 -2.26 -9.28 -16.72
N ASP A 160 -2.69 -9.37 -17.97
CA ASP A 160 -1.95 -8.94 -19.17
C ASP A 160 -2.53 -7.67 -19.82
N GLY A 161 -3.42 -6.98 -19.11
CA GLY A 161 -4.09 -5.77 -19.59
C GLY A 161 -5.20 -6.01 -20.62
N ARG A 162 -5.55 -7.27 -20.95
CA ARG A 162 -6.56 -7.59 -21.98
C ARG A 162 -7.95 -7.90 -21.43
N ALA A 163 -8.24 -7.51 -20.18
CA ALA A 163 -9.54 -7.78 -19.56
C ALA A 163 -10.71 -7.20 -20.38
N ALA A 164 -10.60 -5.96 -20.85
CA ALA A 164 -11.64 -5.31 -21.65
C ALA A 164 -11.91 -6.05 -22.97
N GLU A 165 -10.85 -6.49 -23.67
CA GLU A 165 -10.97 -7.26 -24.92
C GLU A 165 -11.70 -8.60 -24.69
N ARG A 166 -11.37 -9.32 -23.60
CA ARG A 166 -12.02 -10.58 -23.25
C ARG A 166 -13.49 -10.38 -22.91
N ILE A 167 -13.80 -9.38 -22.08
CA ILE A 167 -15.18 -9.06 -21.68
C ILE A 167 -16.02 -8.70 -22.92
N ALA A 168 -15.50 -7.84 -23.80
CA ALA A 168 -16.20 -7.43 -25.01
C ALA A 168 -16.52 -8.60 -25.96
N ARG A 169 -15.73 -9.68 -25.96
CA ARG A 169 -16.01 -10.90 -26.73
C ARG A 169 -17.12 -11.76 -26.10
N ILE A 170 -17.19 -11.83 -24.77
CA ILE A 170 -18.13 -12.69 -24.04
C ILE A 170 -19.54 -12.08 -23.99
N VAL A 171 -19.64 -10.75 -23.81
CA VAL A 171 -20.94 -10.08 -23.62
C VAL A 171 -21.95 -10.38 -24.75
N PRO A 172 -21.58 -10.32 -26.05
CA PRO A 172 -22.51 -10.67 -27.13
C PRO A 172 -22.97 -12.13 -27.11
N GLU A 173 -22.11 -13.07 -26.71
CA GLU A 173 -22.45 -14.50 -26.63
C GLU A 173 -23.44 -14.77 -25.50
N ALA A 174 -23.28 -14.09 -24.36
CA ALA A 174 -24.16 -14.21 -23.21
C ALA A 174 -25.55 -13.55 -23.40
N LEU A 175 -25.67 -12.65 -24.38
CA LEU A 175 -26.92 -11.93 -24.69
C LEU A 175 -27.71 -12.53 -25.85
N ARG A 176 -27.21 -13.58 -26.51
CA ARG A 176 -27.98 -14.38 -27.47
C ARG A 176 -28.90 -15.30 -26.67
N VAL A 177 -30.10 -14.80 -26.37
CA VAL A 177 -31.27 -15.57 -25.87
C VAL A 177 -31.85 -16.39 -27.01
#